data_AF-A0A434CL98-F1
#
_entry.id   AF-A0A434CL98-F1
#
_cell.length_a   1.000
_cell.length_b   1.000
_cell.length_c   1.000
_cell.angle_alpha   90.00
_cell.angle_beta   90.00
_cell.angle_gamma   90.00
#
_symmetry.space_group_name_H-M   'P 1'
#
loop_
_entity.id
_entity.type
_entity.pdbx_description
1 polymer ?
#
loop_
_entity_poly.entity_id
_entity_poly.type
_entity_poly.pdbx_seq_one_letter_code
_entity_poly.pdbx_strand_id
1 'polypeptide(L)'
;MTTGRWQLAHGRHLDLGGKAVVVGILNVTPDSFSDGGLFVAPEQAMAQARRMMEEGASVIDVGGESTRPGASPVTIEEEQARVLPVIEALARLGAALISVDTYRE
;
A
#
# COMPACT_ATOMS: atom_id res chain seq x y z
N MET A 1 7.17 -16.15 -23.89
CA MET A 1 6.12 -15.57 -23.03
C MET A 1 5.84 -14.18 -23.56
N THR A 2 4.60 -13.85 -23.92
CA THR A 2 4.26 -12.53 -24.46
C THR A 2 4.30 -11.51 -23.32
N THR A 3 5.19 -10.53 -23.40
CA THR A 3 5.24 -9.43 -22.44
C THR A 3 4.08 -8.48 -22.74
N GLY A 4 3.17 -8.27 -21.80
CA GLY A 4 2.05 -7.35 -21.93
C GLY A 4 2.25 -6.12 -21.06
N ARG A 5 1.96 -4.93 -21.58
CA ARG A 5 2.05 -3.68 -20.80
C ARG A 5 0.67 -3.31 -20.27
N TRP A 6 0.50 -3.35 -18.95
CA TRP A 6 -0.71 -2.88 -18.29
C TRP A 6 -0.60 -1.38 -18.00
N GLN A 7 -1.47 -0.57 -18.59
CA GLN A 7 -1.52 0.87 -18.35
C GLN A 7 -2.17 1.16 -17.00
N LEU A 8 -1.56 2.07 -16.23
CA LEU A 8 -1.99 2.48 -14.90
C LEU A 8 -2.29 4.00 -14.89
N ALA A 9 -2.80 4.48 -13.77
CA ALA A 9 -3.05 5.91 -13.56
C ALA A 9 -1.75 6.73 -13.71
N HIS A 10 -1.92 8.03 -14.01
CA HIS A 10 -0.82 8.99 -14.13
C HIS A 10 0.23 8.62 -15.19
N GLY A 11 -0.17 7.92 -16.27
CA GLY A 11 0.72 7.51 -17.37
C GLY A 11 1.76 6.46 -16.98
N ARG A 12 1.61 5.82 -15.82
CA ARG A 12 2.47 4.73 -15.37
C ARG A 12 2.04 3.43 -16.03
N HIS A 13 2.91 2.43 -15.99
CA HIS A 13 2.60 1.10 -16.51
C HIS A 13 3.33 0.02 -15.73
N LEU A 14 2.83 -1.20 -15.88
CA LEU A 14 3.45 -2.41 -15.35
C LEU A 14 3.64 -3.41 -16.50
N ASP A 15 4.88 -3.86 -16.71
CA ASP A 15 5.20 -4.87 -17.71
C ASP A 15 5.00 -6.27 -17.09
N LEU A 16 4.03 -7.02 -17.61
CA LEU A 16 3.63 -8.35 -17.16
C LEU A 16 4.17 -9.43 -18.10
N GLY A 17 4.46 -10.62 -17.56
CA GLY A 17 4.78 -11.82 -18.33
C GLY A 17 6.19 -12.34 -18.08
N GLY A 18 7.21 -11.69 -18.64
CA GLY A 18 8.60 -12.18 -18.61
C GLY A 18 9.19 -12.41 -17.21
N LYS A 19 8.63 -11.77 -16.18
CA LYS A 19 8.88 -12.02 -14.76
C LYS A 19 7.59 -11.82 -13.98
N ALA A 20 7.48 -12.48 -12.83
CA ALA A 20 6.41 -12.20 -11.88
C ALA A 20 6.61 -10.80 -11.27
N VAL A 21 5.51 -10.07 -11.09
CA VAL A 21 5.51 -8.81 -10.37
C VAL A 21 5.16 -9.11 -8.92
N VAL A 22 6.00 -8.64 -8.01
CA VAL A 22 5.76 -8.76 -6.57
C VAL A 22 5.04 -7.51 -6.07
N VAL A 23 3.94 -7.73 -5.35
CA VAL A 23 3.15 -6.69 -4.69
C VAL A 23 3.37 -6.83 -3.18
N GLY A 24 3.89 -5.78 -2.55
CA GLY A 24 4.07 -5.71 -1.10
C GLY A 24 2.81 -5.19 -0.43
N ILE A 25 2.23 -5.97 0.49
CA ILE A 25 1.01 -5.60 1.21
C ILE A 25 1.36 -4.79 2.46
N LEU A 26 0.95 -3.52 2.47
CA LEU A 26 1.17 -2.58 3.56
C LEU A 26 -0.15 -2.25 4.26
N ASN A 27 -0.46 -3.01 5.32
CA ASN A 27 -1.63 -2.78 6.16
C ASN A 27 -1.36 -1.66 7.17
N VAL A 28 -2.08 -0.55 7.04
CA VAL A 28 -2.00 0.62 7.93
C VAL A 28 -3.09 0.54 8.99
N THR A 29 -3.09 -0.55 9.76
CA THR A 29 -4.06 -0.79 10.84
C THR A 29 -3.39 -0.73 12.22
N PRO A 30 -4.10 -0.30 13.28
CA PRO A 30 -3.54 -0.22 14.64
C PRO A 30 -2.95 -1.54 15.14
N ASP A 31 -3.55 -2.66 14.76
CA ASP A 31 -3.15 -4.00 15.21
C ASP A 31 -1.93 -4.56 14.46
N SER A 32 -1.53 -3.94 13.33
CA SER A 32 -0.36 -4.38 12.57
C SER A 32 0.95 -3.88 13.16
N PHE A 33 0.90 -2.86 14.03
CA PHE A 33 2.06 -2.23 14.66
C PHE A 33 1.74 -1.94 16.14
N SER A 34 1.76 -3.00 16.95
CA SER A 34 1.35 -2.93 18.36
C SER A 34 2.36 -2.14 19.20
N ASP A 35 2.14 -0.84 19.38
CA ASP A 35 2.65 -0.04 20.51
C ASP A 35 1.79 1.21 20.83
N GLY A 36 0.50 1.20 20.45
CA GLY A 36 -0.50 2.12 20.99
C GLY A 36 -0.38 3.60 20.57
N GLY A 37 -1.31 4.05 19.74
CA GLY A 37 -1.73 5.46 19.76
C GLY A 37 -1.92 6.10 18.40
N LEU A 38 -3.20 6.27 18.02
CA LEU A 38 -3.85 7.39 17.31
C LEU A 38 -3.28 7.98 16.00
N PHE A 39 -2.05 7.68 15.61
CA PHE A 39 -1.48 7.95 14.30
C PHE A 39 -0.50 6.81 14.04
N VAL A 40 -0.89 5.84 13.21
CA VAL A 40 0.07 4.83 12.70
C VAL A 40 1.22 5.63 12.11
N ALA A 41 2.37 5.64 12.80
CA ALA A 41 3.49 6.51 12.49
C ALA A 41 3.83 6.31 11.01
N PRO A 42 3.59 7.32 10.13
CA PRO A 42 3.89 7.19 8.71
C PRO A 42 5.33 6.72 8.49
N GLU A 43 6.23 7.02 9.43
CA GLU A 43 7.61 6.56 9.48
C GLU A 43 7.73 5.03 9.50
N GLN A 44 6.93 4.32 10.31
CA GLN A 44 6.96 2.85 10.39
C GLN A 44 6.41 2.22 9.11
N ALA A 45 5.28 2.74 8.61
CA ALA A 45 4.72 2.29 7.33
C ALA A 45 5.71 2.51 6.18
N MET A 46 6.40 3.65 6.17
CA MET A 46 7.43 3.97 5.19
C MET A 46 8.68 3.09 5.35
N ALA A 47 9.10 2.77 6.58
CA ALA A 47 10.22 1.85 6.82
C ALA A 47 9.90 0.45 6.28
N GLN A 48 8.68 -0.05 6.53
CA GLN A 48 8.24 -1.34 6.01
C GLN A 48 8.13 -1.33 4.48
N ALA A 49 7.59 -0.26 3.89
CA ALA A 49 7.53 -0.12 2.43
C ALA A 49 8.93 -0.13 1.80
N ARG A 50 9.90 0.56 2.42
CA ARG A 50 11.31 0.53 1.98
C ARG A 50 11.87 -0.89 2.01
N ARG A 51 11.66 -1.61 3.11
CA ARG A 51 12.07 -3.01 3.23
C ARG A 51 11.46 -3.88 2.13
N MET A 52 10.16 -3.74 1.85
CA MET A 52 9.50 -4.48 0.77
C MET A 52 10.11 -4.18 -0.60
N MET A 53 10.42 -2.91 -0.88
CA MET A 53 11.09 -2.51 -2.13
C MET A 53 12.49 -3.11 -2.24
N GLU A 54 13.27 -3.10 -1.15
CA GLU A 54 14.58 -3.75 -1.08
C GLU A 54 14.50 -5.27 -1.29
N GLU A 55 13.41 -5.90 -0.85
CA GLU A 55 13.09 -7.31 -1.06
C GLU A 55 12.52 -7.61 -2.47
N GLY A 56 12.33 -6.60 -3.31
CA GLY A 56 11.95 -6.74 -4.72
C GLY A 56 10.48 -6.45 -5.04
N ALA A 57 9.70 -5.88 -4.10
CA ALA A 57 8.35 -5.42 -4.40
C ALA A 57 8.39 -4.27 -5.42
N SER A 58 7.66 -4.43 -6.53
CA SER A 58 7.52 -3.40 -7.57
C SER A 58 6.28 -2.51 -7.37
N VAL A 59 5.32 -3.01 -6.60
CA VAL A 59 4.10 -2.33 -6.22
C VAL A 59 3.96 -2.41 -4.70
N ILE A 60 3.55 -1.32 -4.07
CA ILE A 60 3.11 -1.30 -2.68
C ILE A 60 1.60 -1.11 -2.67
N ASP A 61 0.90 -2.04 -2.04
CA ASP A 61 -0.56 -2.06 -1.90
C ASP A 61 -0.93 -1.62 -0.49
N VAL A 62 -1.56 -0.44 -0.38
CA VAL A 62 -1.80 0.24 0.89
C VAL A 62 -3.26 0.07 1.29
N GLY A 63 -3.51 -0.59 2.41
CA GLY A 63 -4.86 -0.81 2.95
C GLY A 63 -5.03 -0.22 4.35
N GLY A 64 -6.10 0.55 4.57
CA GLY A 64 -6.41 1.18 5.87
C GLY A 64 -7.42 0.41 6.73
N GLU A 65 -8.13 -0.54 6.12
CA GLU A 65 -9.17 -1.37 6.73
C GLU A 65 -8.71 -2.84 6.80
N SER A 66 -8.97 -3.51 7.92
CA SER A 66 -8.68 -4.93 8.06
C SER A 66 -9.80 -5.75 7.44
N THR A 67 -9.47 -6.61 6.47
CA THR A 67 -10.42 -7.55 5.86
C THR A 67 -10.50 -8.90 6.59
N ARG A 68 -9.89 -9.00 7.79
CA ARG A 68 -9.90 -10.24 8.59
C ARG A 68 -11.30 -10.54 9.14
N PRO A 69 -11.70 -11.83 9.26
CA PRO A 69 -12.97 -12.20 9.88
C PRO A 69 -13.10 -11.62 11.29
N GLY A 70 -14.19 -10.89 11.55
CA GLY A 70 -14.46 -10.27 12.86
C GLY A 70 -13.83 -8.89 13.08
N ALA A 71 -13.13 -8.33 12.09
CA ALA A 71 -12.70 -6.93 12.16
C ALA A 71 -13.92 -6.00 12.22
N SER A 72 -13.86 -4.98 13.06
CA SER A 72 -14.87 -3.91 13.06
C SER A 72 -14.67 -3.05 11.81
N PRO A 73 -15.75 -2.73 11.07
CA PRO A 73 -15.68 -1.79 9.96
C PRO A 73 -15.13 -0.45 10.45
N VAL A 74 -14.34 0.21 9.63
CA VAL A 74 -13.90 1.60 9.88
C VAL A 74 -14.79 2.56 9.10
N THR A 75 -14.86 3.80 9.57
CA THR A 75 -15.47 4.88 8.79
C THR A 75 -14.57 5.29 7.63
N ILE A 76 -15.15 5.97 6.63
CA ILE A 76 -14.39 6.49 5.47
C ILE A 76 -13.30 7.44 5.95
N GLU A 77 -13.64 8.32 6.90
CA GLU A 77 -12.76 9.31 7.48
C GLU A 77 -11.59 8.66 8.23
N GLU A 78 -11.84 7.58 8.97
CA GLU A 78 -10.79 6.82 9.64
C GLU A 78 -9.87 6.10 8.65
N GLU A 79 -10.42 5.51 7.59
CA GLU A 79 -9.63 4.86 6.54
C GLU A 79 -8.73 5.88 5.84
N GLN A 80 -9.29 7.03 5.45
CA GLN A 80 -8.55 8.14 4.83
C GLN A 80 -7.45 8.67 5.74
N ALA A 81 -7.73 8.89 7.02
CA ALA A 81 -6.74 9.35 8.00
C ALA A 81 -5.56 8.37 8.15
N ARG A 82 -5.77 7.08 7.87
CA ARG A 82 -4.71 6.07 7.86
C ARG A 82 -3.93 6.07 6.56
N VAL A 83 -4.60 5.98 5.41
CA VAL A 83 -3.93 5.70 4.12
C VAL A 83 -3.32 6.95 3.48
N LEU A 84 -3.96 8.12 3.58
CA LEU A 84 -3.53 9.31 2.84
C LEU A 84 -2.11 9.78 3.20
N PRO A 85 -1.71 9.89 4.48
CA PRO A 85 -0.35 10.31 4.82
C PRO A 85 0.73 9.35 4.27
N VAL A 86 0.43 8.05 4.25
CA VAL A 86 1.33 7.01 3.73
C VAL A 86 1.43 7.10 2.20
N ILE A 87 0.30 7.22 1.51
CA ILE A 87 0.25 7.38 0.05
C ILE A 87 1.02 8.65 -0.38
N GLU A 88 0.83 9.77 0.32
CA GLU A 88 1.56 11.02 0.05
C GLU A 88 3.07 10.88 0.24
N ALA A 89 3.50 10.17 1.29
CA ALA A 89 4.91 9.92 1.55
C ALA A 89 5.54 8.99 0.49
N LEU A 90 4.84 7.90 0.12
CA LEU A 90 5.26 6.99 -0.94
C LEU A 90 5.33 7.69 -2.30
N ALA A 91 4.34 8.52 -2.63
CA ALA A 91 4.29 9.26 -3.87
C ALA A 91 5.47 10.23 -4.00
N ARG A 92 5.85 10.91 -2.91
CA ARG A 92 7.03 11.78 -2.86
C ARG A 92 8.35 11.02 -3.00
N LEU A 93 8.42 9.78 -2.50
CA LEU A 93 9.62 8.94 -2.65
C LEU A 93 9.84 8.48 -4.10
N GLY A 94 8.75 8.19 -4.83
CA GLY A 94 8.80 7.87 -6.26
C GLY A 94 9.48 6.53 -6.62
N ALA A 95 9.67 5.64 -5.64
CA ALA A 95 10.46 4.41 -5.81
C ALA A 95 9.63 3.16 -6.21
N ALA A 96 8.31 3.17 -6.04
CA ALA A 96 7.42 2.07 -6.41
C ALA A 96 6.08 2.57 -6.99
N LEU A 97 5.39 1.68 -7.68
CA LEU A 97 3.97 1.87 -7.99
C LEU A 97 3.16 1.75 -6.69
N ILE A 98 2.07 2.50 -6.61
CA ILE A 98 1.19 2.52 -5.44
C ILE A 98 -0.17 2.01 -5.89
N SER A 99 -0.64 0.98 -5.20
CA SER A 99 -2.02 0.51 -5.23
C SER A 99 -2.68 0.87 -3.91
N VAL A 100 -3.99 1.09 -3.94
CA VAL A 100 -4.79 1.37 -2.74
C VAL A 100 -5.81 0.25 -2.62
N ASP A 101 -5.73 -0.52 -1.55
CA ASP A 101 -6.69 -1.56 -1.21
C ASP A 101 -7.85 -0.92 -0.44
N THR A 102 -8.88 -0.56 -1.18
CA THR A 102 -10.12 0.01 -0.66
C THR A 102 -11.30 -0.38 -1.54
N TYR A 103 -12.48 -0.45 -0.94
CA TYR A 103 -13.76 -0.65 -1.64
C TYR A 103 -14.64 0.60 -1.61
N ARG A 104 -14.15 1.70 -1.04
CA ARG A 104 -14.89 2.97 -0.97
C ARG A 104 -14.89 3.63 -2.35
N GLU A 105 -16.04 4.18 -2.74
CA GLU A 105 -16.23 4.95 -3.98
C GLU A 105 -15.86 6.42 -3.82
#